data_AF-A0A3D1KB87-F1
#
_entry.id   AF-A0A3D1KB87-F1
#
_cell.length_a   1.000
_cell.length_b   1.000
_cell.length_c   1.000
_cell.angle_alpha   90.00
_cell.angle_beta   90.00
_cell.angle_gamma   90.00
#
_symmetry.space_group_name_H-M   'P 1'
#
loop_
_entity.id
_entity.type
_entity.pdbx_description
1 polymer ?
#
loop_
_entity_poly.entity_id
_entity_poly.type
_entity_poly.pdbx_seq_one_letter_code
_entity_poly.pdbx_strand_id
1 'polypeptide(L)' 'MNSKQYRTGKAVIAGADAVGSSFTYALAQLGIGDEIALLDARHELLMGQVRHEKRKNPGKPDIIIRESFIGSES' A
#
# COMPACT_ATOMS: atom_id res chain seq x y z
N MET A 1 -21.00 3.45 -21.26
CA MET A 1 -19.72 2.72 -21.11
C MET A 1 -19.82 1.91 -19.83
N ASN A 2 -19.88 0.58 -19.95
CA ASN A 2 -19.99 -0.31 -18.79
C ASN A 2 -18.58 -0.56 -18.28
N SER A 3 -18.07 0.31 -17.40
CA SER A 3 -16.82 0.03 -16.69
C SER A 3 -17.11 -1.15 -15.78
N LYS A 4 -16.56 -2.33 -16.11
CA LYS A 4 -16.42 -3.42 -15.14
C LYS A 4 -15.86 -2.77 -13.87
N GLN A 5 -16.67 -2.67 -12.82
CA GLN A 5 -16.15 -2.37 -11.50
C GLN A 5 -15.26 -3.56 -11.15
N TYR A 6 -13.96 -3.40 -11.38
CA TYR A 6 -12.99 -4.25 -10.71
C TYR A 6 -13.26 -4.04 -9.24
N ARG A 7 -13.80 -5.06 -8.56
CA ARG A 7 -13.74 -5.11 -7.10
C ARG A 7 -12.29 -4.84 -6.76
N THR A 8 -12.05 -3.75 -6.07
CA THR A 8 -10.75 -3.12 -5.85
C THR A 8 -9.91 -4.05 -4.98
N GLY A 9 -9.28 -5.06 -5.58
CA GLY A 9 -8.57 -6.11 -4.84
C GLY A 9 -7.39 -5.60 -4.02
N LYS A 10 -6.80 -6.50 -3.24
CA LYS A 10 -5.56 -6.25 -2.50
C LYS A 10 -4.37 -6.14 -3.45
N ALA A 11 -3.62 -5.05 -3.38
CA ALA A 11 -2.32 -4.89 -4.03
C ALA A 11 -1.19 -5.09 -3.01
N VAL A 12 -0.14 -5.81 -3.38
CA VAL A 12 1.07 -5.98 -2.56
C VAL A 12 2.25 -5.36 -3.29
N ILE A 13 2.94 -4.42 -2.63
CA ILE A 13 4.09 -3.69 -3.14
C ILE A 13 5.33 -4.26 -2.45
N ALA A 14 6.19 -4.94 -3.19
CA ALA A 14 7.48 -5.44 -2.69
C ALA A 14 8.57 -4.38 -2.94
N GLY A 15 9.13 -3.85 -1.85
CA GLY A 15 10.03 -2.70 -1.80
C GLY A 15 9.34 -1.48 -1.20
N ALA A 16 9.89 -0.94 -0.12
CA ALA A 16 9.49 0.33 0.50
C ALA A 16 10.54 1.44 0.25
N ASP A 17 11.35 1.28 -0.80
CA ASP A 17 12.28 2.30 -1.26
C ASP A 17 11.56 3.46 -1.97
N ALA A 18 12.30 4.36 -2.62
CA ALA A 18 11.75 5.52 -3.32
C ALA A 18 10.71 5.13 -4.39
N VAL A 19 10.91 4.01 -5.09
CA VAL A 19 10.02 3.56 -6.16
C VAL A 19 8.75 2.97 -5.58
N GLY A 20 8.89 2.03 -4.64
CA GLY A 20 7.74 1.38 -4.01
C GLY A 20 6.87 2.35 -3.20
N SER A 21 7.50 3.30 -2.53
CA SER A 21 6.83 4.38 -1.81
C SER A 21 6.04 5.30 -2.74
N SER A 22 6.66 5.76 -3.83
CA SER A 22 6.01 6.65 -4.79
C SER A 22 4.86 5.96 -5.52
N PHE A 23 5.02 4.67 -5.83
CA PHE A 23 3.97 3.87 -6.45
C PHE A 23 2.78 3.65 -5.50
N THR A 24 3.05 3.33 -4.22
CA THR A 24 2.04 3.25 -3.16
C THR A 24 1.26 4.56 -3.04
N TYR A 25 1.98 5.69 -2.98
CA TYR A 25 1.37 7.02 -2.92
C TYR A 25 0.47 7.28 -4.14
N ALA A 26 0.92 6.94 -5.35
CA ALA A 26 0.12 7.12 -6.56
C ALA A 26 -1.16 6.27 -6.54
N LEU A 27 -1.09 4.99 -6.14
CA LEU A 27 -2.27 4.12 -6.02
C LEU A 27 -3.27 4.67 -4.99
N ALA A 28 -2.77 5.09 -3.83
CA ALA A 28 -3.57 5.73 -2.79
C ALA A 28 -4.24 7.01 -3.32
N GLN A 29 -3.51 7.84 -4.05
CA GLN A 29 -4.04 9.08 -4.63
C GLN A 29 -4.99 8.87 -5.80
N LEU A 30 -4.91 7.76 -6.50
CA LEU A 30 -5.86 7.41 -7.56
C LEU A 30 -7.10 6.67 -7.04
N GLY A 31 -7.09 6.23 -5.78
CA GLY A 31 -8.22 5.46 -5.24
C GLY A 31 -8.24 4.01 -5.74
N ILE A 32 -7.08 3.45 -6.10
CA ILE A 32 -6.99 2.13 -6.74
C ILE A 32 -6.66 1.07 -5.69
N GLY A 33 -7.64 0.18 -5.41
CA GLY A 33 -7.52 -0.94 -4.47
C GLY A 33 -8.18 -0.65 -3.11
N ASP A 34 -8.83 -1.67 -2.52
CA ASP A 34 -9.41 -1.61 -1.17
C ASP A 34 -8.30 -1.70 -0.12
N GLU A 35 -7.20 -2.35 -0.47
CA GLU A 35 -6.06 -2.57 0.39
C GLU A 35 -4.74 -2.51 -0.39
N ILE A 36 -3.79 -1.74 0.14
CA ILE A 36 -2.42 -1.67 -0.35
C ILE A 36 -1.49 -2.13 0.78
N ALA A 37 -0.82 -3.26 0.57
CA ALA A 37 0.14 -3.79 1.52
C ALA A 37 1.57 -3.51 1.04
N LEU A 38 2.42 -2.97 1.90
CA LEU A 38 3.85 -2.79 1.65
C LEU A 38 4.64 -3.95 2.27
N LEU A 39 5.64 -4.45 1.56
CA LEU A 39 6.55 -5.49 2.00
C LEU A 39 7.97 -5.01 1.73
N ASP A 40 8.86 -5.01 2.72
CA ASP A 40 10.29 -4.75 2.52
C ASP A 40 11.08 -5.59 3.53
N ALA A 41 12.30 -6.01 3.17
CA ALA A 41 13.18 -6.73 4.08
C ALA A 41 13.62 -5.86 5.27
N ARG A 42 13.67 -4.53 5.08
CA ARG A 42 14.00 -3.54 6.10
C ARG A 42 12.74 -3.12 6.84
N HIS A 43 12.44 -3.82 7.93
CA HIS A 43 11.22 -3.59 8.70
C HIS A 43 11.06 -2.13 9.18
N GLU A 44 12.14 -1.48 9.62
CA GLU A 44 12.08 -0.08 10.07
C GLU A 44 11.71 0.90 8.95
N LEU A 45 12.23 0.68 7.74
CA LEU A 45 11.89 1.45 6.55
C LEU A 45 10.41 1.27 6.20
N LEU A 46 9.95 0.01 6.20
CA LEU A 46 8.55 -0.34 5.95
C LEU A 46 7.60 0.36 6.92
N MET A 47 7.88 0.29 8.23
CA MET A 47 7.06 0.91 9.25
C MET A 47 7.06 2.44 9.14
N GLY A 48 8.23 3.03 8.85
CA GLY A 48 8.36 4.45 8.56
C GLY A 48 7.47 4.88 7.39
N GLN A 49 7.49 4.11 6.31
CA GLN A 49 6.74 4.41 5.10
C GLN A 49 5.22 4.28 5.30
N VAL A 50 4.75 3.17 5.89
CA VAL A 50 3.33 2.98 6.18
C VAL A 50 2.79 4.12 7.04
N ARG A 51 3.55 4.55 8.06
CA ARG A 51 3.17 5.67 8.93
C ARG A 51 3.20 7.02 8.23
N HIS A 52 4.09 7.20 7.26
CA HIS A 52 4.15 8.39 6.43
C HIS A 52 2.93 8.50 5.52
N GLU A 53 2.59 7.42 4.82
CA GLU A 53 1.46 7.37 3.90
C GLU A 53 0.12 7.55 4.61
N LYS A 54 -0.09 6.89 5.77
CA LYS A 54 -1.30 7.09 6.60
C LYS A 54 -1.52 8.55 7.01
N ARG A 55 -0.45 9.32 7.20
CA ARG A 55 -0.55 10.76 7.53
C ARG A 55 -0.84 11.64 6.32
N LYS A 56 -0.33 11.27 5.14
CA LYS A 56 -0.48 12.04 3.90
C LYS A 56 -1.83 11.85 3.21
N ASN A 57 -2.56 10.80 3.56
CA ASN A 57 -3.83 10.46 2.91
C ASN A 57 -5.07 10.53 3.84
N PRO A 58 -5.34 11.66 4.53
CA PRO A 58 -6.43 11.76 5.50
C PRO A 58 -7.85 11.73 4.88
N GLY A 59 -7.98 11.80 3.55
CA GLY A 59 -9.26 12.01 2.85
C GLY A 59 -9.79 10.85 2.00
N LYS A 60 -9.12 9.69 2.00
CA LYS A 60 -9.57 8.49 1.27
C LYS A 60 -9.71 7.31 2.22
N PRO A 61 -10.79 7.29 3.03
CA PRO A 61 -10.99 6.29 4.08
C PRO A 61 -11.15 4.87 3.56
N ASP A 62 -11.40 4.70 2.26
CA ASP A 62 -11.71 3.41 1.64
C ASP A 62 -10.46 2.55 1.33
N ILE A 63 -9.24 3.09 1.52
CA ILE A 63 -7.99 2.36 1.23
C ILE A 63 -7.22 2.06 2.51
N ILE A 64 -7.08 0.77 2.81
CA ILE A 64 -6.29 0.28 3.93
C ILE A 64 -4.82 0.14 3.51
N ILE A 65 -3.91 0.89 4.13
CA ILE A 65 -2.46 0.73 3.96
C ILE A 65 -1.87 -0.01 5.16
N ARG A 66 -1.17 -1.13 4.94
CA ARG A 66 -0.55 -1.92 6.01
C ARG A 66 0.80 -2.52 5.64
N GLU A 67 1.58 -2.85 6.65
CA GLU A 67 2.74 -3.72 6.52
C GLU A 67 2.31 -5.15 6.19
N SER A 68 3.10 -5.83 5.36
CA SER A 68 3.01 -7.26 5.10
C SER A 68 4.32 -7.89 5.48
N PHE A 69 4.26 -9.04 6.15
CA PHE A 69 5.42 -9.83 6.53
C PHE A 69 5.31 -11.20 5.86
N ILE A 70 6.35 -11.62 5.15
CA ILE A 70 6.50 -13.03 4.80
C ILE A 70 7.27 -13.64 5.96
N GLY A 71 6.54 -14.13 6.96
CA GLY A 71 7.16 -15.00 7.95
C GLY A 71 7.58 -16.29 7.26
N SER A 72 8.85 -16.68 7.43
CA SER A 72 9.18 -18.09 7.31
C SER A 72 8.44 -18.80 8.43
N GLU A 73 7.34 -19.48 8.12
CA GLU A 73 6.88 -20.56 8.99
C GLU A 73 8.09 -21.49 9.18
N SER A 74 8.59 -21.53 10.42
CA SER A 74 9.62 -22.45 10.88
C SER A 74 8.97 -23.48 11.78
#